data_AF-A0A822B155-F1
#
_entry.id   AF-A0A822B155-F1
#
_cell.length_a   1.000
_cell.length_b   1.000
_cell.length_c   1.000
_cell.angle_alpha   90.00
_cell.angle_beta   90.00
_cell.angle_gamma   90.00
#
_symmetry.space_group_name_H-M   'P 1'
#
loop_
_entity.id
_entity.type
_entity.pdbx_description
1 polymer ?
#
loop_
_entity_poly.entity_id
_entity_poly.type
_entity_poly.pdbx_seq_one_letter_code
_entity_poly.pdbx_strand_id
1 'polypeptide(L)'
;QCYQTGKTAYKCTCNGAWTGERCETQLSSCATNPCGPGNICQTLKTGDYKQDYVCVCNENQSYGPSCGQNTVPNPCLTTTTIPEPYHPFEFSAQAFIQCNGDFLYVQPCAPGLIWNKNEQVCDRLETTSYEGVYASNEQKL
;
A
#
# COMPACT_ATOMS: atom_id res chain seq x y z
N GLN A 1 10.68 -8.73 -24.26
CA GLN A 1 11.62 -8.92 -25.38
C GLN A 1 11.22 -8.09 -26.59
N CYS A 2 12.19 -7.46 -27.26
CA CYS A 2 11.96 -6.64 -28.44
C CYS A 2 12.57 -7.30 -29.68
N TYR A 3 11.86 -7.25 -30.81
CA TYR A 3 12.32 -7.79 -32.09
C TYR A 3 12.04 -6.79 -33.22
N GLN A 4 12.92 -6.75 -34.23
CA GLN A 4 12.72 -5.90 -35.40
C GLN A 4 11.59 -6.44 -36.29
N THR A 5 10.71 -5.55 -36.76
CA THR A 5 9.62 -5.85 -37.70
C THR A 5 9.84 -5.20 -39.08
N GLY A 6 10.89 -4.37 -39.24
CA GLY A 6 11.29 -3.78 -40.51
C GLY A 6 12.63 -3.04 -40.42
N LYS A 7 13.06 -2.40 -41.53
CA LYS A 7 14.35 -1.68 -41.64
C LYS A 7 14.54 -0.58 -40.59
N THR A 8 13.45 0.01 -40.12
CA THR A 8 13.42 1.04 -39.06
C THR A 8 12.34 0.77 -38.00
N ALA A 9 11.63 -0.36 -38.09
CA ALA A 9 10.50 -0.70 -37.21
C ALA A 9 10.88 -1.84 -36.27
N TYR A 10 10.46 -1.73 -35.01
CA TYR A 10 10.63 -2.76 -33.99
C TYR A 10 9.33 -2.92 -33.19
N LYS A 11 9.13 -4.08 -32.59
CA LYS A 11 8.00 -4.39 -31.73
C LYS A 11 8.51 -5.07 -30.46
N CYS A 12 7.99 -4.64 -29.32
CA CYS A 12 8.30 -5.24 -28.03
C CYS A 12 7.11 -5.99 -27.47
N THR A 13 7.38 -7.21 -27.00
CA THR A 13 6.48 -7.97 -26.13
C THR A 13 6.99 -7.82 -24.71
N CYS A 14 6.27 -7.09 -23.87
CA CYS A 14 6.71 -6.86 -22.50
C CYS A 14 6.40 -8.07 -21.60
N ASN A 15 7.31 -8.33 -20.66
CA ASN A 15 7.16 -9.44 -19.73
C ASN A 15 6.30 -8.97 -18.55
N GLY A 16 5.30 -9.76 -18.16
CA GLY A 16 4.57 -9.64 -16.89
C GLY A 16 4.25 -8.21 -16.45
N ALA A 17 5.09 -7.65 -15.56
CA ALA A 17 4.91 -6.37 -14.90
C ALA A 17 5.54 -5.15 -15.63
N TRP A 18 5.68 -5.18 -16.97
CA TRP A 18 6.26 -4.06 -17.74
C TRP A 18 5.40 -3.70 -18.95
N THR A 19 5.42 -2.43 -19.34
CA THR A 19 4.70 -1.82 -20.46
C THR A 19 5.52 -0.68 -21.08
N GLY A 20 5.02 -0.04 -22.13
CA GLY A 20 5.73 0.95 -22.93
C GLY A 20 6.30 0.38 -24.23
N GLU A 21 6.72 1.25 -25.15
CA GLU A 21 7.18 0.86 -26.49
C GLU A 21 8.41 -0.05 -26.43
N ARG A 22 9.23 0.11 -25.38
CA ARG A 22 10.46 -0.64 -25.11
C ARG A 22 10.41 -1.42 -23.79
N CYS A 23 9.22 -1.56 -23.19
CA CYS A 23 9.02 -2.19 -21.88
C CYS A 23 9.76 -1.47 -20.74
N GLU A 24 9.86 -0.16 -20.83
CA GLU A 24 10.56 0.73 -19.90
C GLU A 24 9.71 1.14 -18.70
N THR A 25 8.39 0.97 -18.78
CA THR A 25 7.45 1.38 -17.73
C THR A 25 7.03 0.17 -16.91
N GLN A 26 7.26 0.18 -15.60
CA GLN A 26 6.75 -0.88 -14.73
C GLN A 26 5.23 -0.75 -14.60
N LEU A 27 4.49 -1.85 -14.78
CA LEU A 27 3.06 -1.87 -14.52
C LEU A 27 2.81 -1.67 -13.03
N SER A 28 1.81 -0.83 -12.72
CA SER A 28 1.28 -0.76 -11.36
C SER A 28 0.84 -2.15 -10.91
N SER A 29 1.07 -2.46 -9.64
CA SER A 29 0.59 -3.69 -8.99
C SER A 29 -0.94 -3.81 -9.04
N CYS A 30 -1.65 -2.71 -9.30
CA CYS A 30 -3.09 -2.67 -9.52
C CYS A 30 -3.53 -2.82 -10.97
N ALA A 31 -2.62 -3.02 -11.94
CA ALA A 31 -2.94 -3.04 -13.37
C ALA A 31 -3.97 -4.10 -13.76
N THR A 32 -4.00 -5.25 -13.06
CA THR A 32 -4.97 -6.33 -13.27
C THR A 32 -6.12 -6.32 -12.26
N ASN A 33 -6.16 -5.32 -11.37
CA ASN A 33 -7.04 -5.26 -10.20
C ASN A 33 -7.11 -6.59 -9.41
N PRO A 34 -6.05 -6.95 -8.65
CA PRO A 34 -5.99 -8.17 -7.86
C PRO A 34 -7.07 -8.27 -6.77
N CYS A 35 -7.71 -7.15 -6.42
CA CYS A 35 -8.81 -7.08 -5.44
C CYS A 35 -10.13 -7.65 -5.97
N GLY A 36 -10.19 -7.95 -7.27
CA GLY A 36 -11.38 -8.47 -7.93
C GLY A 36 -12.40 -7.38 -8.30
N PRO A 37 -13.42 -7.75 -9.08
CA PRO A 37 -14.43 -6.82 -9.55
C PRO A 37 -15.21 -6.19 -8.39
N GLY A 38 -15.50 -4.89 -8.50
CA GLY A 38 -16.24 -4.14 -7.47
C GLY A 38 -15.41 -3.66 -6.28
N ASN A 39 -14.15 -4.08 -6.16
CA ASN A 39 -13.22 -3.59 -5.15
C ASN A 39 -12.18 -2.64 -5.77
N ILE A 40 -11.65 -1.75 -4.94
CA ILE A 40 -10.67 -0.74 -5.34
C ILE A 40 -9.27 -1.23 -4.97
N CYS A 41 -8.34 -1.14 -5.90
CA CYS A 41 -6.92 -1.41 -5.63
C CYS A 41 -6.15 -0.08 -5.53
N GLN A 42 -5.41 0.09 -4.44
CA GLN A 42 -4.48 1.21 -4.24
C GLN A 42 -3.05 0.68 -4.28
N THR A 43 -2.19 1.29 -5.11
CA THR A 43 -0.76 0.93 -5.15
C THR A 43 -0.10 1.38 -3.86
N LEU A 44 0.67 0.51 -3.21
CA LEU A 44 1.33 0.79 -1.94
C LEU A 44 2.66 0.06 -1.89
N LYS A 45 3.77 0.77 -1.83
CA LYS A 45 5.11 0.16 -1.75
C LYS A 45 5.80 0.61 -0.47
N THR A 46 6.02 -0.31 0.44
CA THR A 46 6.78 -0.10 1.67
C THR A 46 7.84 -1.19 1.84
N GLY A 47 8.77 -1.01 2.78
CA GLY A 47 9.83 -1.98 3.05
C GLY A 47 9.38 -3.15 3.94
N ASP A 48 8.30 -2.97 4.71
CA ASP A 48 7.79 -3.93 5.70
C ASP A 48 6.49 -4.64 5.26
N TYR A 49 5.90 -4.24 4.12
CA TYR A 49 4.73 -4.89 3.55
C TYR A 49 5.10 -5.77 2.36
N LYS A 50 4.65 -7.03 2.37
CA LYS A 50 5.02 -8.02 1.34
C LYS A 50 4.40 -7.77 -0.03
N GLN A 51 3.36 -6.96 -0.11
CA GLN A 51 2.65 -6.67 -1.35
C GLN A 51 2.91 -5.22 -1.76
N ASP A 52 2.76 -4.97 -3.06
CA ASP A 52 2.94 -3.63 -3.63
C ASP A 52 1.57 -2.93 -3.88
N TYR A 53 0.51 -3.40 -3.23
CA TYR A 53 -0.85 -2.85 -3.29
C TYR A 53 -1.67 -3.24 -2.06
N VAL A 54 -2.74 -2.49 -1.81
CA VAL A 54 -3.76 -2.79 -0.81
C VAL A 54 -5.15 -2.68 -1.45
N CYS A 55 -6.08 -3.53 -1.00
CA CYS A 55 -7.45 -3.53 -1.44
C CYS A 55 -8.33 -2.72 -0.50
N VAL A 56 -9.22 -1.91 -1.07
CA VAL A 56 -10.36 -1.29 -0.40
C VAL A 56 -11.61 -2.01 -0.88
N CYS A 57 -12.32 -2.59 0.07
CA CYS A 57 -13.30 -3.63 -0.14
C CYS A 57 -14.72 -3.17 0.24
N ASN A 58 -15.72 -3.85 -0.33
CA ASN A 58 -17.13 -3.71 0.06
C ASN A 58 -17.57 -2.23 0.12
N GLU A 59 -17.44 -1.50 -1.00
CA GLU A 59 -17.82 -0.08 -1.07
C GLU A 59 -17.13 0.78 0.01
N ASN A 60 -15.82 0.57 0.20
CA ASN A 60 -15.00 1.34 1.13
C ASN A 60 -15.36 1.11 2.62
N GLN A 61 -15.93 -0.05 2.96
CA GLN A 61 -16.20 -0.45 4.35
C GLN A 61 -15.01 -1.11 5.04
N SER A 62 -14.08 -1.69 4.29
CA SER A 62 -12.90 -2.33 4.85
C SER A 62 -11.72 -2.24 3.90
N TYR A 63 -10.53 -2.55 4.40
CA TYR A 63 -9.32 -2.64 3.59
C TYR A 63 -8.48 -3.84 4.00
N GLY A 64 -7.58 -4.29 3.12
CA GLY A 64 -6.71 -5.41 3.43
C GLY A 64 -5.87 -5.90 2.26
N PRO A 65 -5.06 -6.95 2.48
CA PRO A 65 -4.26 -7.59 1.45
C PRO A 65 -5.09 -8.22 0.32
N SER A 66 -6.30 -8.68 0.62
CA SER A 66 -7.27 -9.20 -0.33
C SER A 66 -8.68 -9.05 0.24
N CYS A 67 -9.69 -8.86 -0.62
CA CYS A 67 -11.07 -8.78 -0.14
C CYS A 67 -11.62 -10.16 0.21
N GLY A 68 -12.31 -10.26 1.35
CA GLY A 68 -12.93 -11.50 1.84
C GLY A 68 -12.14 -12.28 2.89
N GLN A 69 -10.85 -11.96 3.11
CA GLN A 69 -10.01 -12.54 4.18
C GLN A 69 -9.08 -11.47 4.75
N ASN A 70 -8.85 -11.47 6.07
CA ASN A 70 -7.90 -10.57 6.74
C ASN A 70 -8.12 -9.08 6.44
N THR A 71 -9.38 -8.63 6.40
CA THR A 71 -9.72 -7.22 6.21
C THR A 71 -9.90 -6.50 7.54
N VAL A 72 -9.52 -5.23 7.58
CA VAL A 72 -9.74 -4.32 8.72
C VAL A 72 -10.83 -3.32 8.34
N PRO A 73 -11.78 -2.99 9.24
CA PRO A 73 -12.81 -1.98 8.97
C PRO A 73 -12.20 -0.63 8.61
N ASN A 74 -12.86 0.11 7.73
CA ASN A 74 -12.43 1.45 7.37
C ASN A 74 -12.58 2.39 8.58
N PRO A 75 -11.47 2.96 9.11
CA PRO A 75 -11.52 3.87 10.25
C PRO A 75 -12.14 5.23 9.92
N CYS A 76 -12.31 5.56 8.64
CA CYS A 76 -12.89 6.83 8.19
C CYS A 76 -14.42 6.88 8.31
N LEU A 77 -15.12 5.76 8.56
CA LEU A 77 -16.59 5.69 8.63
C LEU A 77 -17.19 6.16 9.97
N THR A 78 -16.46 6.93 10.77
CA THR A 78 -16.92 7.33 12.11
C THR A 78 -17.92 8.47 12.05
N THR A 79 -18.94 8.43 12.93
CA THR A 79 -20.00 9.45 13.02
C THR A 79 -19.68 10.55 14.03
N THR A 80 -18.41 10.72 14.42
CA THR A 80 -18.01 11.74 15.40
C THR A 80 -18.05 13.13 14.78
N THR A 81 -18.30 14.15 15.61
CA THR A 81 -18.37 15.55 15.16
C THR A 81 -17.02 16.12 14.71
N ILE A 82 -15.91 15.42 15.02
CA ILE A 82 -14.54 15.75 14.59
C ILE A 82 -13.87 14.41 14.22
N PRO A 83 -13.97 13.95 12.96
CA PRO A 83 -13.28 12.75 12.52
C PRO A 83 -11.75 13.01 12.48
N GLU A 84 -10.96 12.09 13.02
CA GLU A 84 -9.50 12.17 12.89
C GLU A 84 -9.11 12.03 11.40
N PRO A 85 -8.24 12.91 10.87
CA PRO A 85 -7.90 12.89 9.45
C PRO A 85 -6.89 11.80 9.08
N TYR A 86 -6.18 11.24 10.06
CA TYR A 86 -5.14 10.25 9.85
C TYR A 86 -5.21 9.10 10.85
N HIS A 87 -5.04 7.88 10.36
CA HIS A 87 -5.06 6.65 11.16
C HIS A 87 -3.86 5.75 10.85
N PRO A 88 -3.42 4.90 11.79
CA PRO A 88 -2.40 3.90 11.51
C PRO A 88 -2.88 2.88 10.46
N PHE A 89 -1.95 2.35 9.68
CA PHE A 89 -2.23 1.26 8.75
C PHE A 89 -1.76 -0.07 9.34
N GLU A 90 -2.71 -0.97 9.59
CA GLU A 90 -2.47 -2.24 10.32
C GLU A 90 -1.45 -3.19 9.67
N PHE A 91 -1.20 -3.09 8.36
CA PHE A 91 -0.32 -4.03 7.66
C PHE A 91 1.09 -3.48 7.37
N SER A 92 1.36 -2.22 7.70
CA SER A 92 2.68 -1.61 7.54
C SER A 92 2.82 -0.40 8.46
N ALA A 93 3.89 -0.43 9.25
CA ALA A 93 4.27 0.71 10.08
C ALA A 93 4.84 1.85 9.22
N GLN A 94 5.29 1.56 8.00
CA GLN A 94 5.78 2.52 7.02
C GLN A 94 4.65 3.09 6.12
N ALA A 95 3.40 2.99 6.55
CA ALA A 95 2.26 3.60 5.88
C ALA A 95 1.21 4.08 6.89
N PHE A 96 0.30 4.92 6.41
CA PHE A 96 -0.81 5.45 7.19
C PHE A 96 -2.04 5.60 6.30
N ILE A 97 -3.19 5.79 6.93
CA ILE A 97 -4.47 6.06 6.26
C ILE A 97 -4.75 7.56 6.40
N GLN A 98 -5.07 8.19 5.28
CA GLN A 98 -5.64 9.53 5.23
C GLN A 98 -7.13 9.43 4.89
N CYS A 99 -7.96 10.10 5.68
CA CYS A 99 -9.40 10.17 5.45
C CYS A 99 -9.79 11.45 4.71
N ASN A 100 -10.70 11.33 3.74
CA ASN A 100 -11.41 12.45 3.14
C ASN A 100 -12.92 12.18 3.18
N GLY A 101 -13.55 12.62 4.26
CA GLY A 101 -14.88 12.13 4.64
C GLY A 101 -14.81 10.63 4.94
N ASP A 102 -15.74 9.86 4.38
CA ASP A 102 -15.79 8.41 4.55
C ASP A 102 -14.71 7.66 3.77
N PHE A 103 -14.06 8.31 2.78
CA PHE A 103 -13.11 7.66 1.90
C PHE A 103 -11.73 7.51 2.54
N LEU A 104 -11.18 6.29 2.45
CA LEU A 104 -9.85 5.97 2.97
C LEU A 104 -8.81 5.91 1.85
N TYR A 105 -7.64 6.48 2.12
CA TYR A 105 -6.50 6.47 1.22
C TYR A 105 -5.26 6.01 1.98
N VAL A 106 -4.66 4.91 1.56
CA VAL A 106 -3.42 4.41 2.16
C VAL A 106 -2.23 5.12 1.51
N GLN A 107 -1.40 5.75 2.34
CA GLN A 107 -0.24 6.53 1.91
C GLN A 107 1.04 5.91 2.48
N PRO A 108 2.07 5.68 1.65
CA PRO A 108 3.37 5.26 2.17
C PRO A 108 4.08 6.43 2.84
N CYS A 109 4.82 6.13 3.90
CA CYS A 109 5.85 7.02 4.40
C CYS A 109 7.02 7.09 3.42
N ALA A 110 7.83 8.16 3.50
CA ALA A 110 9.09 8.20 2.78
C ALA A 110 10.00 7.04 3.24
N PRO A 111 10.89 6.52 2.37
CA PRO A 111 11.72 5.36 2.71
C PRO A 111 12.49 5.54 4.02
N GLY A 112 12.35 4.58 4.94
CA GLY A 112 13.00 4.59 6.25
C GLY A 112 12.26 5.37 7.35
N LEU A 113 11.10 5.94 7.06
CA LEU A 113 10.22 6.56 8.06
C LEU A 113 9.09 5.61 8.48
N ILE A 114 8.59 5.80 9.69
CA ILE A 114 7.50 5.05 10.29
C ILE A 114 6.42 6.02 10.76
N TRP A 115 5.16 5.61 10.64
CA TRP A 115 4.02 6.39 11.10
C TRP A 115 4.02 6.57 12.62
N ASN A 116 4.10 7.82 13.07
CA ASN A 116 3.91 8.21 14.45
C ASN A 116 2.45 8.65 14.66
N LYS A 117 1.65 7.81 15.32
CA LYS A 117 0.24 8.09 15.64
C LYS A 117 0.06 9.33 16.53
N ASN A 118 0.98 9.59 17.46
CA ASN A 118 0.82 10.68 18.42
C ASN A 118 1.01 12.05 17.76
N GLU A 119 1.94 12.12 16.80
CA GLU A 119 2.25 13.36 16.08
C GLU A 119 1.54 13.45 14.73
N GLN A 120 0.88 12.37 14.28
CA GLN A 120 0.24 12.24 12.97
C GLN A 120 1.20 12.57 11.80
N VAL A 121 2.45 12.13 11.92
CA VAL A 121 3.49 12.31 10.90
C VAL A 121 4.29 11.03 10.70
N CYS A 122 4.93 10.88 9.55
CA CYS A 122 5.97 9.88 9.36
C CYS A 122 7.29 10.44 9.92
N ASP A 123 7.84 9.79 10.93
CA ASP A 123 9.11 10.17 11.55
C ASP A 123 10.09 8.98 11.55
N ARG A 124 11.37 9.25 11.80
CA ARG A 124 12.35 8.19 12.05
C ARG A 124 12.04 7.56 13.41
N LEU A 125 12.23 6.24 13.51
CA LEU A 125 12.25 5.60 14.81
C LEU A 125 13.43 6.16 15.62
N GLU A 126 13.16 7.08 16.55
CA GLU A 126 14.08 7.32 17.65
C GLU A 126 14.08 6.07 18.54
N THR A 127 15.26 5.53 18.81
CA THR A 127 15.52 4.29 19.55
C THR A 127 15.13 4.34 21.04
N THR A 128 14.22 5.24 21.45
CA THR A 128 13.96 5.61 22.85
C THR A 128 12.55 5.27 23.35
N SER A 129 11.63 4.78 22.52
CA SER A 129 10.27 4.37 22.94
C SER A 129 10.01 2.85 22.84
N TYR A 130 11.05 2.05 22.61
CA TYR A 130 10.99 0.64 22.19
C TYR A 130 11.05 -0.41 23.32
N GLU A 131 10.46 -0.17 24.50
CA GLU A 131 10.20 -1.27 25.45
C GLU A 131 8.80 -1.90 25.29
N GLY A 132 7.99 -1.51 24.30
CA GLY A 132 6.55 -1.79 24.34
C GLY A 132 5.93 -2.79 23.36
N VAL A 133 6.35 -2.90 22.09
CA VAL A 133 5.40 -3.37 21.04
C VAL A 133 5.89 -4.53 20.15
N TYR A 134 7.18 -4.85 20.08
CA TYR A 134 7.66 -6.02 19.30
C TYR A 134 8.77 -6.80 20.00
N ALA A 135 8.56 -7.17 21.26
CA ALA A 135 9.33 -8.25 21.87
C ALA A 135 8.70 -9.60 21.49
N SER A 136 8.97 -10.09 20.27
CA SER A 136 8.83 -11.52 19.98
C SER A 136 9.83 -11.99 18.94
N ASN A 137 10.90 -12.61 19.47
CA ASN A 137 11.67 -13.72 18.90
C ASN A 137 12.60 -13.44 17.72
N GLU A 138 13.83 -13.01 18.05
CA GLU A 138 15.03 -13.57 17.43
C GLU A 138 15.90 -14.21 18.51
N GLN A 139 15.69 -15.50 18.76
CA GLN A 139 16.69 -16.31 19.44
C GLN A 139 17.89 -16.45 18.49
N LYS A 140 18.98 -15.78 18.87
CA LYS A 140 20.36 -16.14 18.51
C LYS A 140 20.52 -17.66 18.52
N LEU A 141 20.91 -18.23 17.39
CA LEU A 141 21.82 -19.37 17.34
C LEU A 141 23.10 -18.93 16.61
#